data_AF-A0A6I4MUT5-F1
#
_entry.id   AF-A0A6I4MUT5-F1
#
_cell.length_a   1.000
_cell.length_b   1.000
_cell.length_c   1.000
_cell.angle_alpha   90.00
_cell.angle_beta   90.00
_cell.angle_gamma   90.00
#
_symmetry.space_group_name_H-M   'P 1'
#
loop_
_entity.id
_entity.type
_entity.pdbx_description
1 polymer ?
#
loop_
_entity_poly.entity_id
_entity_poly.type
_entity_poly.pdbx_seq_one_letter_code
_entity_poly.pdbx_strand_id
1 'polypeptide(L)'
;MPGSYTTREKWEIAKISAKTLKQAAASDGPHGTTDIVDPRLDVRLQSIRRRGEERYEREAAAVFQNLDRAEGAVAQAKADLKTAPDSRAKAAARQALQKAKSDLSKADRAARKY
;
A
#
# COMPACT_ATOMS: atom_id res chain seq x y z
N MET A 1 10.26 1.66 -6.42
CA MET A 1 9.27 0.66 -6.90
C MET A 1 8.25 0.44 -5.80
N PRO A 2 6.93 0.48 -6.08
CA PRO A 2 5.91 0.27 -5.05
C PRO A 2 6.12 -1.07 -4.34
N GLY A 3 5.90 -1.08 -3.01
CA GLY A 3 6.08 -2.26 -2.16
C GLY A 3 5.10 -3.41 -2.47
N SER A 4 4.07 -3.13 -3.25
CA SER A 4 2.93 -4.01 -3.57
C SER A 4 3.18 -5.04 -4.69
N TYR A 5 4.37 -5.09 -5.29
CA TYR A 5 4.69 -6.12 -6.28
C TYR A 5 4.97 -7.47 -5.61
N THR A 6 4.31 -8.51 -6.10
CA THR A 6 4.60 -9.89 -5.73
C THR A 6 6.00 -10.30 -6.20
N THR A 7 6.58 -11.33 -5.57
CA THR A 7 7.86 -11.91 -6.00
C THR A 7 7.84 -12.29 -7.48
N ARG A 8 6.71 -12.85 -7.96
CA ARG A 8 6.52 -13.22 -9.36
C ARG A 8 6.53 -12.02 -10.29
N GLU A 9 5.85 -10.93 -9.96
CA GLU A 9 5.83 -9.73 -10.80
C GLU A 9 7.19 -9.03 -10.83
N LYS A 10 7.93 -9.02 -9.72
CA LYS A 10 9.31 -8.54 -9.70
C LYS A 10 10.20 -9.33 -10.66
N TRP A 11 10.05 -10.66 -10.66
CA TRP A 11 10.73 -11.53 -11.62
C TRP A 11 10.29 -11.29 -13.07
N GLU A 12 9.00 -11.07 -13.32
CA GLU A 12 8.50 -10.75 -14.66
C GLU A 12 9.01 -9.40 -15.14
N ILE A 13 9.04 -8.36 -14.29
CA ILE A 13 9.65 -7.06 -14.59
C ILE A 13 11.14 -7.24 -14.92
N ALA A 14 11.90 -7.97 -14.09
CA ALA A 14 13.32 -8.21 -14.33
C ALA A 14 13.58 -8.95 -15.66
N LYS A 15 12.75 -9.95 -15.99
CA LYS A 15 12.81 -10.65 -17.28
C LYS A 15 12.51 -9.73 -18.46
N ILE A 16 11.51 -8.86 -18.34
CA ILE A 16 11.17 -7.89 -19.37
C ILE A 16 12.33 -6.90 -19.55
N SER A 17 12.84 -6.31 -18.47
CA SER A 17 13.99 -5.39 -18.52
C SER A 17 15.25 -6.02 -19.12
N ALA A 18 15.52 -7.30 -18.83
CA ALA A 18 16.65 -8.02 -19.42
C ALA A 18 16.45 -8.25 -20.93
N LYS A 19 15.22 -8.54 -21.37
CA LYS A 19 14.89 -8.71 -22.79
C LYS A 19 14.99 -7.39 -23.56
N THR A 20 14.50 -6.29 -22.99
CA THR A 20 14.60 -4.97 -23.62
C THR A 20 16.05 -4.50 -23.74
N LEU A 21 16.88 -4.73 -22.70
CA LEU A 21 18.33 -4.46 -22.76
C LEU A 21 19.03 -5.29 -23.83
N LYS A 22 18.69 -6.58 -23.94
CA LYS A 22 19.25 -7.46 -24.98
C LYS A 22 18.83 -7.02 -26.40
N GLN A 23 17.60 -6.54 -26.58
CA GLN A 23 17.12 -6.02 -27.86
C GLN A 23 17.83 -4.70 -28.22
N ALA A 24 17.98 -3.78 -27.27
CA ALA A 24 18.71 -2.53 -27.46
C ALA A 24 20.20 -2.75 -27.79
N ALA A 25 20.85 -3.74 -27.17
CA ALA A 25 22.24 -4.08 -27.50
C ALA A 25 22.38 -4.78 -28.87
N ALA A 26 21.33 -5.44 -29.36
CA ALA A 26 21.32 -6.10 -30.66
C ALA A 26 21.03 -5.12 -31.82
N SER A 27 20.35 -4.01 -31.55
CA SER A 27 20.12 -2.94 -32.53
C SER A 27 21.37 -2.12 -32.85
N ASP A 28 22.37 -2.07 -31.96
CA ASP A 28 23.65 -1.35 -32.17
C ASP A 28 24.69 -2.14 -33.01
N GLY A 29 24.35 -3.32 -33.53
CA GLY A 29 25.26 -4.15 -34.34
C GLY A 29 25.29 -3.78 -35.85
N PRO A 30 26.34 -4.18 -36.60
CA PRO A 30 26.58 -3.78 -38.00
C PRO A 30 25.53 -4.29 -39.03
N HIS A 31 24.52 -5.03 -38.59
CA HIS A 31 23.39 -5.50 -39.40
C HIS A 31 22.03 -5.08 -38.82
N GLY A 32 21.98 -3.94 -38.10
CA GLY A 32 20.84 -3.45 -37.34
C GLY A 32 19.55 -3.29 -38.14
N THR A 33 18.81 -4.39 -38.32
CA THR A 33 17.42 -4.36 -38.75
C THR A 33 16.54 -4.26 -37.51
N THR A 34 15.77 -3.17 -37.47
CA THR A 34 14.63 -2.85 -36.58
C THR A 34 14.94 -2.40 -35.15
N ASP A 35 15.00 -1.07 -34.99
CA ASP A 35 14.89 -0.22 -33.79
C ASP A 35 13.67 -0.46 -32.87
N ILE A 36 12.91 -1.53 -33.09
CA ILE A 36 11.61 -1.71 -32.45
C ILE A 36 11.79 -2.67 -31.27
N VAL A 37 12.08 -2.11 -30.09
CA VAL A 37 11.82 -2.81 -28.82
C VAL A 37 10.40 -3.38 -28.88
N ASP A 38 10.24 -4.69 -28.61
CA ASP A 38 8.96 -5.36 -28.82
C ASP A 38 7.84 -4.64 -28.03
N PRO A 39 6.86 -3.99 -28.69
CA PRO A 39 5.84 -3.20 -28.01
C PRO A 39 4.96 -4.06 -27.09
N ARG A 40 4.93 -5.39 -27.28
CA ARG A 40 4.22 -6.32 -26.39
C ARG A 40 4.88 -6.40 -25.02
N LEU A 41 6.21 -6.20 -24.93
CA LEU A 41 6.92 -6.15 -23.65
C LEU A 41 6.53 -4.92 -22.85
N ASP A 42 6.38 -3.77 -23.51
CA ASP A 42 5.93 -2.53 -22.87
C ASP A 42 4.48 -2.62 -22.39
N VAL A 43 3.57 -3.14 -23.23
CA VAL A 43 2.18 -3.38 -22.83
C VAL A 43 2.11 -4.31 -21.61
N ARG A 44 2.93 -5.37 -21.61
CA ARG A 44 2.96 -6.31 -20.48
C ARG A 44 3.53 -5.67 -19.22
N LEU A 45 4.59 -4.86 -19.34
CA LEU A 45 5.16 -4.11 -18.22
C LEU A 45 4.16 -3.11 -17.65
N GLN A 46 3.46 -2.35 -18.50
CA GLN A 46 2.40 -1.44 -18.09
C GLN A 46 1.26 -2.17 -17.37
N SER A 47 0.85 -3.35 -17.86
CA SER A 47 -0.18 -4.15 -17.19
C SER A 47 0.24 -4.65 -15.80
N ILE A 48 1.53 -4.93 -15.60
CA ILE A 48 2.07 -5.34 -14.30
C ILE A 48 2.11 -4.12 -13.37
N ARG A 49 2.57 -2.97 -13.87
CA ARG A 49 2.61 -1.72 -13.10
C ARG A 49 1.23 -1.30 -12.62
N ARG A 50 0.27 -1.25 -13.54
CA ARG A 50 -1.14 -0.94 -13.25
C ARG A 50 -1.72 -1.86 -12.18
N ARG A 51 -1.50 -3.18 -12.26
CA ARG A 51 -1.95 -4.12 -11.22
C ARG A 51 -1.28 -3.89 -9.87
N GLY A 52 0.00 -3.52 -9.87
CA GLY A 52 0.73 -3.17 -8.65
C GLY A 52 0.20 -1.89 -7.99
N GLU A 53 -0.09 -0.88 -8.80
CA GLU A 53 -0.69 0.39 -8.38
C GLU A 53 -2.11 0.17 -7.82
N GLU A 54 -2.97 -0.54 -8.56
CA GLU A 54 -4.34 -0.86 -8.11
C GLU A 54 -4.35 -1.62 -6.76
N ARG A 55 -3.38 -2.52 -6.52
CA ARG A 55 -3.25 -3.18 -5.20
C ARG A 55 -2.76 -2.23 -4.13
N TYR A 56 -1.75 -1.42 -4.43
CA TYR A 56 -1.24 -0.43 -3.47
C TYR A 56 -2.33 0.56 -3.07
N GLU A 57 -3.12 1.05 -4.01
CA GLU A 57 -4.26 1.94 -3.73
C GLU A 57 -5.32 1.28 -2.86
N ARG A 58 -5.67 0.01 -3.13
CA ARG A 58 -6.63 -0.74 -2.30
C ARG A 58 -6.12 -0.97 -0.88
N GLU A 59 -4.84 -1.33 -0.74
CA GLU A 59 -4.21 -1.52 0.56
C GLU A 59 -4.13 -0.20 1.34
N ALA A 60 -3.69 0.88 0.68
CA ALA A 60 -3.65 2.21 1.26
C ALA A 60 -5.04 2.65 1.73
N ALA A 61 -6.06 2.51 0.87
CA ALA A 61 -7.44 2.84 1.20
C ALA A 61 -7.94 2.05 2.42
N ALA A 62 -7.65 0.75 2.50
CA ALA A 62 -8.02 -0.06 3.66
C ALA A 62 -7.32 0.40 4.95
N VAL A 63 -6.05 0.79 4.86
CA VAL A 63 -5.29 1.31 6.01
C VAL A 63 -5.82 2.66 6.47
N PHE A 64 -6.10 3.60 5.55
CA PHE A 64 -6.69 4.89 5.90
C PHE A 64 -8.11 4.74 6.47
N GLN A 65 -8.94 3.84 5.92
CA GLN A 65 -10.24 3.53 6.52
C GLN A 65 -10.12 2.99 7.95
N ASN A 66 -9.08 2.20 8.25
CA ASN A 66 -8.83 1.71 9.60
C ASN A 66 -8.35 2.84 10.54
N LEU A 67 -7.59 3.80 10.01
CA LEU A 67 -7.20 5.00 10.75
C LEU A 67 -8.44 5.82 11.13
N ASP A 68 -9.32 6.12 10.17
CA ASP A 68 -10.55 6.87 10.39
C ASP A 68 -11.45 6.20 11.44
N ARG A 69 -11.60 4.87 11.37
CA ARG A 69 -12.34 4.09 12.38
C ARG A 69 -11.71 4.20 13.76
N ALA A 70 -10.39 4.17 13.86
CA ALA A 70 -9.68 4.28 15.14
C ALA A 70 -9.82 5.69 15.74
N GLU A 71 -9.80 6.74 14.91
CA GLU A 71 -10.08 8.11 15.34
C GLU A 71 -11.51 8.26 15.87
N GLY A 72 -12.49 7.71 15.13
CA GLY A 72 -13.88 7.65 15.58
C GLY A 72 -14.04 6.91 16.91
N ALA A 73 -13.36 5.78 17.10
CA ALA A 73 -13.37 5.02 18.34
C ALA A 73 -12.79 5.81 19.52
N VAL A 74 -11.73 6.60 19.30
CA VAL A 74 -11.18 7.50 20.32
C VAL A 74 -12.16 8.61 20.66
N ALA A 75 -12.81 9.20 19.66
CA ALA A 75 -13.83 10.24 19.87
C ALA A 75 -15.01 9.70 20.69
N GLN A 76 -15.51 8.51 20.34
CA GLN A 76 -16.58 7.85 21.09
C GLN A 76 -16.16 7.53 22.52
N ALA A 77 -14.98 6.94 22.72
CA ALA A 77 -14.49 6.61 24.07
C ALA A 77 -14.28 7.86 24.95
N LYS A 78 -13.92 9.02 24.36
CA LYS A 78 -13.89 10.30 25.07
C LYS A 78 -15.28 10.77 25.48
N ALA A 79 -16.27 10.60 24.59
CA ALA A 79 -17.66 10.94 24.88
C ALA A 79 -18.22 10.07 26.01
N ASP A 80 -18.00 8.75 25.93
CA ASP A 80 -18.43 7.78 26.96
C ASP A 80 -17.82 8.10 28.33
N LEU A 81 -16.54 8.49 28.36
CA LEU A 81 -15.90 8.92 29.60
C LEU A 81 -16.54 10.17 30.22
N LYS A 82 -17.03 11.10 29.38
CA LYS A 82 -17.69 12.32 29.82
C LYS A 82 -19.10 12.05 30.37
N THR A 83 -19.81 11.06 29.82
CA THR A 83 -21.19 10.72 30.18
C THR A 83 -21.29 9.60 31.22
N ALA A 84 -20.18 8.96 31.58
CA ALA A 84 -20.17 7.85 32.53
C ALA A 84 -20.79 8.22 33.91
N PRO A 85 -21.76 7.43 34.40
CA PRO A 85 -22.61 7.80 35.54
C PRO A 85 -21.91 7.78 36.90
N ASP A 86 -20.94 6.89 37.10
CA ASP A 86 -20.29 6.69 38.39
C ASP A 86 -18.77 6.44 38.27
N SER A 87 -18.09 6.32 39.40
CA SER A 87 -16.63 6.14 39.46
C SER A 87 -16.16 4.84 38.80
N ARG A 88 -16.95 3.77 38.93
CA ARG A 88 -16.65 2.45 38.33
C ARG A 88 -16.80 2.49 36.81
N ALA A 89 -17.88 3.09 36.29
CA ALA A 89 -18.06 3.30 34.86
C ALA A 89 -17.00 4.25 34.29
N LYS A 90 -16.60 5.29 35.03
CA LYS A 90 -15.47 6.17 34.64
C LYS A 90 -14.15 5.42 34.56
N ALA A 91 -13.87 4.49 35.48
CA ALA A 91 -12.66 3.67 35.42
C ALA A 91 -12.66 2.77 34.17
N ALA A 92 -13.78 2.11 33.87
CA ALA A 92 -13.93 1.30 32.66
C ALA A 92 -13.80 2.14 31.38
N ALA A 93 -14.43 3.32 31.32
CA ALA A 93 -14.33 4.23 30.19
C ALA A 93 -12.90 4.77 29.97
N ARG A 94 -12.13 5.02 31.05
CA ARG A 94 -10.70 5.37 30.94
C ARG A 94 -9.88 4.24 30.34
N GLN A 95 -10.14 2.99 30.73
CA GLN A 95 -9.46 1.83 30.14
C GLN A 95 -9.81 1.67 28.66
N ALA A 96 -11.08 1.83 28.30
CA ALA A 96 -11.54 1.80 26.91
C ALA A 96 -10.87 2.91 26.07
N LEU A 97 -10.79 4.14 26.61
CA LEU A 97 -10.10 5.25 25.95
C LEU A 97 -8.60 4.97 25.76
N GLN A 98 -7.93 4.40 26.76
CA GLN A 98 -6.52 4.06 26.64
C GLN A 98 -6.27 3.00 25.57
N LYS A 99 -7.16 1.98 25.49
CA LYS A 99 -7.11 0.96 24.43
C LYS A 99 -7.33 1.59 23.05
N ALA A 100 -8.36 2.42 22.89
CA ALA A 100 -8.66 3.10 21.63
C ALA A 100 -7.48 3.97 21.16
N LYS A 101 -6.81 4.69 22.07
CA LYS A 101 -5.60 5.47 21.76
C LYS A 101 -4.43 4.59 21.31
N SER A 102 -4.23 3.44 21.94
CA SER A 102 -3.20 2.47 21.54
C SER A 102 -3.47 1.95 20.13
N ASP A 103 -4.74 1.62 19.83
CA ASP A 103 -5.13 1.13 18.51
C ASP A 103 -5.03 2.23 17.44
N LEU A 104 -5.37 3.48 17.76
CA LEU A 104 -5.10 4.63 16.90
C LEU A 104 -3.60 4.80 16.62
N SER A 105 -2.75 4.67 17.64
CA SER A 105 -1.29 4.76 17.44
C SER A 105 -0.76 3.67 16.50
N LYS A 106 -1.30 2.45 16.59
CA LYS A 106 -0.96 1.36 15.66
C LYS A 106 -1.46 1.65 14.24
N ALA A 107 -2.67 2.16 14.10
CA ALA A 107 -3.26 2.51 12.81
C ALA A 107 -2.48 3.66 12.13
N ASP A 108 -2.11 4.69 12.88
CA ASP A 108 -1.28 5.81 12.39
C ASP A 108 0.10 5.31 11.92
N ARG A 109 0.75 4.43 12.69
CA ARG A 109 2.01 3.80 12.26
C ARG A 109 1.86 2.94 11.00
N ALA A 110 0.70 2.33 10.79
CA ALA A 110 0.42 1.57 9.58
C ALA A 110 0.19 2.51 8.39
N ALA A 111 -0.55 3.60 8.58
CA ALA A 111 -0.81 4.62 7.57
C ALA A 111 0.48 5.30 7.08
N ARG A 112 1.42 5.61 7.98
CA ARG A 112 2.73 6.21 7.62
C ARG A 112 3.61 5.35 6.72
N LYS A 113 3.28 4.08 6.50
CA LYS A 113 4.03 3.18 5.60
C LYS A 113 3.55 3.26 4.14
N TYR A 114 2.44 3.93 3.91
CA TYR A 114 1.88 4.20 2.59
C TYR A 114 2.19 5.65 2.24
#